data_AF-A0A9E4EGQ1-F1
#
_entry.id   AF-A0A9E4EGQ1-F1
#
_cell.length_a   1.000
_cell.length_b   1.000
_cell.length_c   1.000
_cell.angle_alpha   90.00
_cell.angle_beta   90.00
_cell.angle_gamma   90.00
#
_symmetry.space_group_name_H-M   'P 1'
#
loop_
_entity.id
_entity.type
_entity.pdbx_description
1 polymer ?
#
loop_
_entity_poly.entity_id
_entity_poly.type
_entity_poly.pdbx_seq_one_letter_code
_entity_poly.pdbx_strand_id
1 'polypeptide(L)'
;MMLLEMATSGFGHRVAFTDPGDGTSITYQELYDAAGAAAHHIRESGASRVALLDVSNIAVPIALFASGWANVPYVPINYRLSAAEIDALLARVQPAYLVTDDDRLPNFQGRDGVQAVSRRSFLDLSRGGGAAGEQRSMDPDEVGVLLFTSGTTGIPKAAVLRHKHLVSYIVSSVEFMSAEEDEAALVCVPPYHIAGIAAALSSVYAGRRVVQLANFSADAWIETARHERISTAFVVPTMLSRIVDALEGEKTADMGHLQSLSYGGGKMPLAVIEKAMALFPDTDFTNAYGLTETSSTITVLGPDEHRAAAASEDPDARRRLVSVGIPLPGIELEIRDEDGKVLGPGERGEIHVRGEQVSGEYEDRGSLVDADGWFPTRDAGSKDDDGFLFLDGRADDVIVRGGENMSPGEIEDVLVAHDAVTDAAVVGVPSEEWGEAVVSAVVAKSDTPANEALAQELKDWVKDHMRSSRVPEVIEFWSELPYNETGKLLRRVVKERLTSPRENVHETMPLLMASDIERSRAFYCDQLGFTLANRYDPDGKLSWCMLAMEGARIMLEQADPDRLAGLARNRSDIALYFLCEDVDALHERFVTNGVDLQPPFVAFYGMKQLEVRDPDGRVLCFENPVEGDS
;
A
#
# COMPACT_ATOMS: atom_id res chain seq x y z
N MET A 1 27.39 7.40 4.34
CA MET A 1 28.36 7.63 5.42
C MET A 1 28.71 9.10 5.64
N MET A 2 29.07 9.87 4.61
CA MET A 2 29.43 11.30 4.73
C MET A 2 28.46 12.10 5.61
N LEU A 3 27.14 11.98 5.38
CA LEU A 3 26.12 12.70 6.16
C LEU A 3 26.19 12.39 7.67
N LEU A 4 26.40 11.12 8.04
CA LEU A 4 26.52 10.70 9.43
C LEU A 4 27.83 11.21 10.05
N GLU A 5 28.94 11.15 9.33
CA GLU A 5 30.22 11.72 9.81
C GLU A 5 30.13 13.22 10.11
N MET A 6 29.45 13.96 9.23
CA MET A 6 29.19 15.39 9.44
C MET A 6 28.38 15.63 10.71
N ALA A 7 27.29 14.87 10.90
CA ALA A 7 26.45 14.96 12.10
C ALA A 7 27.23 14.60 13.38
N THR A 8 27.95 13.48 13.38
CA THR A 8 28.72 13.01 14.55
C THR A 8 29.83 13.98 14.94
N SER A 9 30.49 14.62 13.97
CA SER A 9 31.59 15.58 14.23
C SER A 9 31.15 16.80 15.04
N GLY A 10 29.89 17.24 14.91
CA GLY A 10 29.35 18.38 15.67
C GLY A 10 28.44 17.98 16.83
N PHE A 11 27.70 16.87 16.69
CA PHE A 11 26.52 16.56 17.48
C PHE A 11 26.47 15.11 17.94
N GLY A 12 27.62 14.45 18.07
CA GLY A 12 27.73 13.04 18.46
C GLY A 12 26.93 12.67 19.73
N HIS A 13 26.75 13.59 20.67
CA HIS A 13 25.99 13.38 21.91
C HIS A 13 24.47 13.48 21.76
N ARG A 14 23.95 14.10 20.69
CA ARG A 14 22.51 14.25 20.47
C ARG A 14 21.90 12.90 20.12
N VAL A 15 20.65 12.70 20.54
CA VAL A 15 19.86 11.51 20.18
C VAL A 15 19.50 11.57 18.70
N ALA A 16 19.89 10.55 17.95
CA ALA A 16 19.63 10.46 16.52
C ALA A 16 18.33 9.70 16.23
N PHE A 17 18.11 8.55 16.88
CA PHE A 17 16.91 7.74 16.70
C PHE A 17 16.37 7.23 18.04
N THR A 18 15.04 7.17 18.14
CA THR A 18 14.29 6.65 19.28
C THR A 18 13.19 5.72 18.79
N ASP A 19 13.10 4.53 19.39
CA ASP A 19 11.95 3.63 19.28
C ASP A 19 10.96 3.96 20.41
N PRO A 20 9.76 4.49 20.11
CA PRO A 20 8.80 4.86 21.14
C PRO A 20 8.15 3.64 21.81
N GLY A 21 8.23 2.44 21.20
CA GLY A 21 7.59 1.23 21.74
C GLY A 21 8.30 0.68 22.97
N ASP A 22 9.63 0.77 23.02
CA ASP A 22 10.44 0.31 24.15
C ASP A 22 11.33 1.39 24.79
N GLY A 23 11.33 2.60 24.23
CA GLY A 23 12.11 3.76 24.70
C GLY A 23 13.60 3.70 24.33
N THR A 24 14.04 2.68 23.58
CA THR A 24 15.44 2.54 23.16
C THR A 24 15.82 3.73 22.28
N SER A 25 16.94 4.35 22.59
CA SER A 25 17.47 5.47 21.83
C SER A 25 18.95 5.26 21.49
N ILE A 26 19.40 5.87 20.40
CA ILE A 26 20.80 5.86 19.98
C ILE A 26 21.23 7.28 19.60
N THR A 27 22.39 7.70 20.09
CA THR A 27 23.00 8.98 19.75
C THR A 27 23.70 8.93 18.38
N TYR A 28 24.05 10.09 17.81
CA TYR A 28 24.82 10.14 16.56
C TYR A 28 26.19 9.46 16.68
N GLN A 29 26.85 9.55 17.83
CA GLN A 29 28.12 8.87 18.07
C GLN A 29 27.92 7.35 18.18
N GLU A 30 26.94 6.90 18.95
CA GLU A 30 26.64 5.47 19.07
C GLU A 30 26.19 4.87 17.73
N LEU A 31 25.42 5.60 16.91
CA LEU A 31 25.02 5.17 15.58
C LEU A 31 26.24 5.03 14.65
N TYR A 32 27.16 5.99 14.71
CA TYR A 32 28.40 5.93 13.94
C TYR A 32 29.28 4.74 14.33
N ASP A 33 29.47 4.53 15.63
CA ASP A 33 30.26 3.41 16.16
C ASP A 33 29.59 2.07 15.82
N ALA A 34 28.26 1.99 15.96
CA ALA A 34 27.47 0.81 15.62
C ALA A 34 27.52 0.47 14.13
N ALA A 35 27.42 1.49 13.26
CA ALA A 35 27.55 1.30 11.82
C ALA A 35 28.94 0.76 11.44
N GLY A 36 30.00 1.27 12.09
CA GLY A 36 31.36 0.78 11.89
C GLY A 36 31.55 -0.68 12.31
N ALA A 37 31.04 -1.06 13.47
CA ALA A 37 31.08 -2.44 13.97
C ALA A 37 30.29 -3.40 13.08
N ALA A 38 29.05 -3.04 12.72
CA ALA A 38 28.23 -3.83 11.80
C ALA A 38 28.87 -3.99 10.42
N ALA A 39 29.50 -2.93 9.89
CA ALA A 39 30.17 -2.97 8.58
C ALA A 39 31.33 -3.97 8.54
N HIS A 40 32.04 -4.17 9.65
CA HIS A 40 33.08 -5.19 9.74
C HIS A 40 32.48 -6.60 9.56
N HIS A 41 31.42 -6.92 10.29
CA HIS A 41 30.76 -8.22 10.17
C HIS A 41 30.09 -8.45 8.82
N ILE A 42 29.53 -7.40 8.21
CA ILE A 42 29.00 -7.45 6.85
C ILE A 42 30.12 -7.80 5.86
N ARG A 43 31.30 -7.17 5.95
CA ARG A 43 32.44 -7.52 5.09
C ARG A 43 32.93 -8.95 5.32
N GLU A 44 33.03 -9.39 6.58
CA GLU A 44 33.44 -10.76 6.91
C GLU A 44 32.49 -11.84 6.38
N SER A 45 31.21 -11.52 6.24
CA SER A 45 30.22 -12.44 5.64
C SER A 45 30.45 -12.73 4.16
N GLY A 46 31.19 -11.86 3.45
CA GLY A 46 31.35 -11.93 2.00
C GLY A 46 30.06 -11.63 1.22
N ALA A 47 29.02 -11.10 1.88
CA ALA A 47 27.79 -10.69 1.22
C ALA A 47 28.03 -9.52 0.27
N SER A 48 27.31 -9.52 -0.84
CA SER A 48 27.32 -8.46 -1.85
C SER A 48 26.27 -7.37 -1.57
N ARG A 49 25.27 -7.67 -0.73
CA ARG A 49 24.15 -6.81 -0.41
C ARG A 49 23.72 -7.02 1.04
N VAL A 50 23.23 -5.97 1.68
CA VAL A 50 22.60 -6.04 3.00
C VAL A 50 21.10 -5.96 2.81
N ALA A 51 20.40 -7.08 3.02
CA ALA A 51 18.96 -7.13 2.97
C ALA A 51 18.38 -6.83 4.36
N LEU A 52 17.37 -5.97 4.42
CA LEU A 52 16.58 -5.75 5.64
C LEU A 52 15.15 -6.24 5.40
N LEU A 53 14.69 -7.19 6.20
CA LEU A 53 13.31 -7.68 6.22
C LEU A 53 12.73 -7.43 7.61
N ASP A 54 12.31 -6.19 7.87
CA ASP A 54 11.83 -5.82 9.19
C ASP A 54 10.96 -4.56 9.17
N VAL A 55 10.23 -4.31 10.26
CA VAL A 55 9.56 -3.04 10.56
C VAL A 55 10.57 -1.96 10.98
N SER A 56 10.16 -0.70 11.02
CA SER A 56 11.02 0.39 11.52
C SER A 56 11.46 0.12 12.96
N ASN A 57 12.77 0.18 13.21
CA ASN A 57 13.43 0.02 14.50
C ASN A 57 14.88 0.53 14.41
N ILE A 58 15.63 0.50 15.52
CA ILE A 58 17.02 1.01 15.60
C ILE A 58 18.01 0.25 14.70
N ALA A 59 17.75 -1.01 14.35
CA ALA A 59 18.58 -1.74 13.39
C ALA A 59 18.52 -1.14 11.98
N VAL A 60 17.44 -0.43 11.62
CA VAL A 60 17.26 0.17 10.29
C VAL A 60 18.33 1.22 9.98
N PRO A 61 18.51 2.30 10.78
CA PRO A 61 19.56 3.28 10.52
C PRO A 61 20.96 2.66 10.65
N ILE A 62 21.19 1.72 11.58
CA ILE A 62 22.48 1.03 11.69
C ILE A 62 22.78 0.26 10.40
N ALA A 63 21.84 -0.54 9.90
CA ALA A 63 22.01 -1.32 8.67
C ALA A 63 22.23 -0.41 7.45
N LEU A 64 21.47 0.69 7.32
CA LEU A 64 21.63 1.65 6.23
C LEU A 64 23.05 2.24 6.19
N PHE A 65 23.56 2.73 7.33
CA PHE A 65 24.89 3.32 7.38
C PHE A 65 26.00 2.27 7.33
N ALA A 66 25.83 1.13 7.99
CA ALA A 66 26.78 0.01 7.95
C ALA A 66 26.97 -0.52 6.52
N SER A 67 25.89 -0.58 5.72
CA SER A 67 25.95 -0.98 4.30
C SER A 67 26.81 -0.02 3.49
N GLY A 68 26.57 1.29 3.63
CA GLY A 68 27.38 2.32 2.96
C GLY A 68 28.83 2.37 3.45
N TRP A 69 29.10 1.98 4.69
CA TRP A 69 30.47 1.85 5.20
C TRP A 69 31.15 0.57 4.68
N ALA A 70 30.41 -0.53 4.58
CA ALA A 70 30.87 -1.78 4.00
C ALA A 70 30.98 -1.73 2.46
N ASN A 71 30.50 -0.65 1.84
CA ASN A 71 30.43 -0.48 0.39
C ASN A 71 29.63 -1.61 -0.28
N VAL A 72 28.47 -1.90 0.29
CA VAL A 72 27.51 -2.87 -0.25
C VAL A 72 26.13 -2.22 -0.29
N PRO A 73 25.30 -2.46 -1.32
CA PRO A 73 23.98 -1.88 -1.39
C PRO A 73 23.09 -2.32 -0.23
N TYR A 74 22.39 -1.33 0.34
CA TYR A 74 21.30 -1.54 1.29
C TYR A 74 20.00 -1.86 0.52
N VAL A 75 19.32 -2.95 0.89
CA VAL A 75 18.15 -3.46 0.19
C VAL A 75 17.02 -3.77 1.18
N PRO A 76 16.15 -2.81 1.50
CA PRO A 76 15.01 -3.09 2.35
C PRO A 76 13.93 -3.81 1.54
N ILE A 77 13.40 -4.90 2.10
CA ILE A 77 12.39 -5.77 1.50
C ILE A 77 11.06 -5.52 2.21
N ASN A 78 9.96 -5.47 1.45
CA ASN A 78 8.64 -5.33 2.03
C ASN A 78 8.30 -6.58 2.88
N TYR A 79 8.23 -6.38 4.20
CA TYR A 79 7.94 -7.44 5.17
C TYR A 79 6.51 -7.96 5.11
N ARG A 80 5.59 -7.27 4.42
CA ARG A 80 4.18 -7.68 4.26
C ARG A 80 3.94 -8.59 3.05
N LEU A 81 4.95 -8.77 2.21
CA LEU A 81 4.88 -9.71 1.08
C LEU A 81 4.71 -11.15 1.58
N SER A 82 4.12 -11.99 0.73
CA SER A 82 4.03 -13.42 0.98
C SER A 82 5.43 -14.06 1.04
N ALA A 83 5.54 -15.22 1.70
CA ALA A 83 6.80 -15.95 1.78
C ALA A 83 7.41 -16.24 0.39
N ALA A 84 6.57 -16.60 -0.59
CA ALA A 84 7.02 -16.87 -1.95
C ALA A 84 7.59 -15.62 -2.65
N GLU A 85 6.98 -14.45 -2.44
CA GLU A 85 7.47 -13.18 -3.00
C GLU A 85 8.76 -12.74 -2.31
N ILE A 86 8.86 -12.88 -0.98
CA ILE A 86 10.09 -12.62 -0.23
C ILE A 86 11.23 -13.51 -0.73
N ASP A 87 10.97 -14.80 -0.93
CA ASP A 87 11.95 -15.76 -1.43
C ASP A 87 12.42 -15.41 -2.84
N ALA A 88 11.49 -14.99 -3.71
CA ALA A 88 11.81 -14.53 -5.07
C ALA A 88 12.68 -13.26 -5.07
N LEU A 89 12.44 -12.33 -4.15
CA LEU A 89 13.27 -11.13 -3.99
C LEU A 89 14.64 -11.46 -3.40
N LEU A 90 14.69 -12.31 -2.37
CA LEU A 90 15.94 -12.73 -1.74
C LEU A 90 16.87 -13.43 -2.75
N ALA A 91 16.33 -14.29 -3.62
CA ALA A 91 17.09 -14.95 -4.66
C ALA A 91 17.81 -13.97 -5.60
N ARG A 92 17.26 -12.76 -5.81
CA ARG A 92 17.85 -11.72 -6.68
C ARG A 92 18.95 -10.91 -6.01
N VAL A 93 19.02 -10.92 -4.68
CA VAL A 93 19.99 -10.12 -3.93
C VAL A 93 21.14 -10.94 -3.36
N GLN A 94 21.20 -12.24 -3.64
CA GLN A 94 22.29 -13.12 -3.21
C GLN A 94 23.65 -12.73 -3.87
N PRO A 95 24.79 -12.95 -3.18
CA PRO A 95 24.90 -13.32 -1.77
C PRO A 95 24.49 -12.16 -0.85
N ALA A 96 23.62 -12.44 0.14
CA ALA A 96 22.99 -11.43 0.98
C ALA A 96 23.26 -11.62 2.47
N TYR A 97 23.53 -10.52 3.18
CA TYR A 97 23.49 -10.44 4.63
C TYR A 97 22.10 -9.97 5.04
N LEU A 98 21.26 -10.88 5.54
CA LEU A 98 19.85 -10.60 5.85
C LEU A 98 19.68 -10.29 7.33
N VAL A 99 19.22 -9.08 7.64
CA VAL A 99 18.74 -8.69 8.97
C VAL A 99 17.21 -8.82 8.99
N THR A 100 16.68 -9.63 9.90
CA THR A 100 15.23 -9.89 10.05
C THR A 100 14.85 -10.00 11.51
N ASP A 101 13.57 -9.90 11.86
CA ASP A 101 13.12 -10.14 13.24
C ASP A 101 13.42 -11.58 13.72
N ASP A 102 13.48 -11.76 15.05
CA ASP A 102 13.82 -13.05 15.68
C ASP A 102 12.81 -14.16 15.32
N ASP A 103 11.54 -13.86 15.07
CA ASP A 103 10.49 -14.84 14.76
C ASP A 103 10.59 -15.36 13.32
N ARG A 104 11.04 -14.52 12.38
CA ARG A 104 11.25 -14.90 10.97
C ARG A 104 12.59 -15.57 10.71
N LEU A 105 13.60 -15.35 11.56
CA LEU A 105 14.95 -15.90 11.37
C LEU A 105 14.97 -17.41 11.02
N PRO A 106 14.22 -18.30 11.69
CA PRO A 106 14.25 -19.74 11.40
C PRO A 106 13.90 -20.09 9.94
N ASN A 107 13.10 -19.25 9.26
CA ASN A 107 12.70 -19.47 7.87
C ASN A 107 13.86 -19.31 6.88
N PHE A 108 14.94 -18.63 7.29
CA PHE A 108 16.07 -18.28 6.43
C PHE A 108 17.39 -18.95 6.83
N GLN A 109 17.43 -19.64 7.96
CA GLN A 109 18.63 -20.35 8.41
C GLN A 109 19.01 -21.49 7.46
N GLY A 110 20.30 -21.60 7.15
CA GLY A 110 20.84 -22.67 6.29
C GLY A 110 20.51 -22.54 4.80
N ARG A 111 19.98 -21.39 4.35
CA ARG A 111 19.75 -21.12 2.94
C ARG A 111 21.06 -20.74 2.23
N ASP A 112 21.31 -21.40 1.09
CA ASP A 112 22.47 -21.07 0.26
C ASP A 112 22.43 -19.61 -0.21
N GLY A 113 23.55 -18.90 -0.07
CA GLY A 113 23.68 -17.51 -0.49
C GLY A 113 23.00 -16.47 0.41
N VAL A 114 22.41 -16.87 1.55
CA VAL A 114 21.81 -15.95 2.52
C VAL A 114 22.38 -16.20 3.91
N GLN A 115 23.12 -15.23 4.43
CA GLN A 115 23.52 -15.19 5.84
C GLN A 115 22.49 -14.39 6.63
N ALA A 116 21.53 -15.07 7.23
CA ALA A 116 20.49 -14.44 8.05
C ALA A 116 20.91 -14.29 9.51
N VAL A 117 20.64 -13.12 10.09
CA VAL A 117 20.81 -12.80 11.51
C VAL A 117 19.54 -12.17 12.06
N SER A 118 19.21 -12.45 13.33
CA SER A 118 18.07 -11.76 13.95
C SER A 118 18.41 -10.31 14.27
N ARG A 119 17.39 -9.47 14.38
CA ARG A 119 17.49 -8.08 14.82
C ARG A 119 18.32 -7.97 16.09
N ARG A 120 18.02 -8.77 17.11
CA ARG A 120 18.76 -8.77 18.37
C ARG A 120 20.23 -9.11 18.18
N SER A 121 20.55 -10.19 17.46
CA SER A 121 21.94 -10.57 17.20
C SER A 121 22.69 -9.49 16.40
N PHE A 122 22.04 -8.86 15.43
CA PHE A 122 22.62 -7.76 14.67
C PHE A 122 22.92 -6.54 15.56
N LEU A 123 22.00 -6.15 16.44
CA LEU A 123 22.21 -5.06 17.39
C LEU A 123 23.33 -5.38 18.39
N ASP A 124 23.43 -6.61 18.88
CA ASP A 124 24.51 -7.02 19.78
C ASP A 124 25.88 -7.02 19.10
N LEU A 125 25.97 -7.50 17.86
CA LEU A 125 27.18 -7.40 17.04
C LEU A 125 27.59 -5.95 16.79
N SER A 126 26.62 -5.07 16.60
CA SER A 126 26.85 -3.63 16.38
C SER A 126 27.40 -2.92 17.63
N ARG A 127 27.28 -3.52 18.82
CA ARG A 127 27.89 -3.00 20.07
C ARG A 127 29.32 -3.50 20.28
N GLY A 128 29.74 -4.53 19.54
CA GLY A 128 31.07 -5.11 19.62
C GLY A 128 32.10 -4.16 19.03
N GLY A 129 33.03 -3.66 19.85
CA GLY A 129 34.11 -2.79 19.38
C GLY A 129 34.96 -3.45 18.30
N GLY A 130 34.73 -3.09 17.04
CA GLY A 130 35.60 -3.37 15.91
C GLY A 130 36.47 -2.14 15.64
N ALA A 131 37.77 -2.34 15.41
CA ALA A 131 38.66 -1.22 15.10
C ALA A 131 38.14 -0.50 13.84
N ALA A 132 38.05 0.84 13.90
CA ALA A 132 37.83 1.68 12.72
C ALA A 132 39.04 1.51 11.77
N GLY A 133 39.00 0.48 10.93
CA GLY A 133 40.13 0.06 10.11
C GLY A 133 39.67 -0.53 8.80
N GLU A 134 39.57 0.34 7.78
CA GLU A 134 39.97 0.16 6.38
C GLU A 134 39.52 1.40 5.57
N GLN A 135 40.20 1.69 4.45
CA GLN A 135 39.80 2.75 3.52
C GLN A 135 38.37 2.49 3.05
N ARG A 136 37.45 3.35 3.46
CA ARG A 136 36.09 3.37 2.89
C ARG A 136 36.21 3.89 1.47
N SER A 137 35.51 3.25 0.55
CA SER A 137 35.30 3.87 -0.75
C SER A 137 34.46 5.13 -0.54
N MET A 138 34.85 6.18 -1.24
CA MET A 138 34.13 7.46 -1.31
C MET A 138 33.69 7.71 -2.75
N ASP A 139 33.60 6.65 -3.56
CA ASP A 139 33.16 6.76 -4.94
C ASP A 139 31.67 7.13 -4.97
N PRO A 140 31.31 8.33 -5.46
CA PRO A 140 29.92 8.77 -5.52
C PRO A 140 29.05 7.91 -6.45
N ASP A 141 29.67 7.17 -7.38
CA ASP A 141 28.98 6.31 -8.34
C ASP A 141 28.68 4.92 -7.78
N GLU A 142 29.15 4.55 -6.59
CA GLU A 142 28.77 3.27 -5.98
C GLU A 142 27.30 3.24 -5.57
N VAL A 143 26.70 2.05 -5.67
CA VAL A 143 25.28 1.84 -5.36
C VAL A 143 25.10 1.84 -3.85
N GLY A 144 24.38 2.82 -3.34
CA GLY A 144 24.08 2.92 -1.91
C GLY A 144 22.82 2.13 -1.53
N VAL A 145 21.76 2.25 -2.33
CA VAL A 145 20.45 1.66 -2.04
C VAL A 145 19.88 1.01 -3.30
N LEU A 146 19.31 -0.19 -3.15
CA LEU A 146 18.41 -0.79 -4.15
C LEU A 146 17.00 -0.86 -3.56
N LEU A 147 16.02 -0.33 -4.28
CA LEU A 147 14.63 -0.35 -3.85
C LEU A 147 13.76 -1.11 -4.85
N PHE A 148 13.04 -2.11 -4.36
CA PHE A 148 12.08 -2.83 -5.18
C PHE A 148 10.78 -2.03 -5.31
N THR A 149 10.45 -1.63 -6.53
CA THR A 149 9.19 -0.94 -6.86
C THR A 149 8.21 -1.91 -7.51
N SER A 150 6.91 -1.74 -7.21
CA SER A 150 5.86 -2.54 -7.84
C SER A 150 5.79 -2.21 -9.34
N GLY A 151 6.29 -3.13 -10.17
CA GLY A 151 6.22 -3.00 -11.61
C GLY A 151 4.81 -3.23 -12.14
N THR A 152 4.43 -2.52 -13.21
CA THR A 152 3.19 -2.78 -13.95
C THR A 152 3.07 -4.21 -14.49
N THR A 153 4.21 -4.92 -14.60
CA THR A 153 4.36 -6.30 -15.10
C THR A 153 4.26 -7.38 -14.00
N GLY A 154 3.94 -7.01 -12.75
CA GLY A 154 3.82 -7.95 -11.62
C GLY A 154 5.15 -8.33 -10.94
N ILE A 155 6.25 -8.41 -11.69
CA ILE A 155 7.60 -8.61 -11.12
C ILE A 155 8.16 -7.26 -10.61
N PRO A 156 8.56 -7.14 -9.33
CA PRO A 156 9.15 -5.92 -8.80
C PRO A 156 10.45 -5.55 -9.51
N LYS A 157 10.68 -4.26 -9.78
CA LYS A 157 11.92 -3.77 -10.41
C LYS A 157 12.84 -3.20 -9.33
N ALA A 158 14.15 -3.46 -9.40
CA ALA A 158 15.11 -2.87 -8.47
C ALA A 158 15.60 -1.52 -9.00
N ALA A 159 15.08 -0.42 -8.46
CA ALA A 159 15.58 0.92 -8.73
C ALA A 159 16.96 1.09 -8.06
N VAL A 160 17.92 1.61 -8.83
CA VAL A 160 19.32 1.76 -8.40
C VAL A 160 19.54 3.17 -7.90
N LEU A 161 19.92 3.35 -6.63
CA LEU A 161 20.25 4.65 -6.07
C LEU A 161 21.71 4.68 -5.64
N ARG A 162 22.51 5.48 -6.34
CA ARG A 162 23.92 5.70 -6.05
C ARG A 162 24.08 6.72 -4.95
N HIS A 163 25.24 6.71 -4.28
CA HIS A 163 25.53 7.66 -3.21
C HIS A 163 25.34 9.12 -3.64
N LYS A 164 25.76 9.49 -4.86
CA LYS A 164 25.56 10.84 -5.40
C LYS A 164 24.10 11.27 -5.50
N HIS A 165 23.20 10.37 -5.90
CA HIS A 165 21.79 10.72 -6.10
C HIS A 165 21.14 11.06 -4.75
N LEU A 166 21.38 10.21 -3.75
CA LEU A 166 20.91 10.40 -2.39
C LEU A 166 21.51 11.68 -1.77
N VAL A 167 22.82 11.88 -1.87
CA VAL A 167 23.49 13.06 -1.29
C VAL A 167 23.03 14.35 -1.97
N SER A 168 22.88 14.35 -3.30
CA SER A 168 22.42 15.53 -4.04
C SER A 168 21.00 15.93 -3.60
N TYR A 169 20.08 14.96 -3.46
CA TYR A 169 18.76 15.23 -2.90
C TYR A 169 18.85 15.88 -1.51
N ILE A 170 19.61 15.30 -0.59
CA ILE A 170 19.67 15.79 0.80
C ILE A 170 20.28 17.19 0.88
N VAL A 171 21.41 17.44 0.23
CA VAL A 171 22.11 18.74 0.29
C VAL A 171 21.33 19.83 -0.45
N SER A 172 20.52 19.47 -1.46
CA SER A 172 19.70 20.43 -2.21
C SER A 172 18.39 20.80 -1.50
N SER A 173 17.87 19.93 -0.62
CA SER A 173 16.54 20.07 -0.01
C SER A 173 16.55 20.40 1.49
N VAL A 174 17.68 20.22 2.17
CA VAL A 174 17.79 20.42 3.62
C VAL A 174 18.99 21.31 3.92
N GLU A 175 18.81 22.29 4.80
CA GLU A 175 19.93 23.08 5.31
C GLU A 175 20.70 22.27 6.37
N PHE A 176 22.04 22.26 6.27
CA PHE A 176 22.87 21.52 7.21
C PHE A 176 22.66 22.03 8.63
N MET A 177 22.37 21.12 9.56
CA MET A 177 22.19 21.43 10.98
C MET A 177 21.06 22.44 11.27
N SER A 178 20.00 22.40 10.47
CA SER A 178 18.86 23.29 10.65
C SER A 178 17.96 22.96 11.85
N ALA A 179 18.18 21.83 12.55
CA ALA A 179 17.33 21.41 13.65
C ALA A 179 17.94 21.75 15.03
N GLU A 180 17.09 22.30 15.88
CA GLU A 180 17.40 22.47 17.31
C GLU A 180 17.42 21.11 18.05
N GLU A 181 18.03 21.09 19.24
CA GLU A 181 18.25 19.84 19.99
C GLU A 181 16.95 19.19 20.49
N ASP A 182 15.90 19.99 20.72
CA ASP A 182 14.58 19.54 21.15
C ASP A 182 13.63 19.22 19.99
N GLU A 183 14.06 19.41 18.74
CA GLU A 183 13.28 19.05 17.56
C GLU A 183 13.31 17.55 17.26
N ALA A 184 12.17 17.02 16.85
CA ALA A 184 12.02 15.61 16.51
C ALA A 184 11.16 15.40 15.26
N ALA A 185 11.58 14.47 14.41
CA ALA A 185 10.83 13.99 13.26
C ALA A 185 10.09 12.69 13.60
N LEU A 186 8.80 12.59 13.29
CA LEU A 186 8.07 11.33 13.37
C LEU A 186 8.09 10.61 12.02
N VAL A 187 8.71 9.44 11.98
CA VAL A 187 8.79 8.58 10.79
C VAL A 187 7.90 7.36 11.01
N CYS A 188 6.78 7.32 10.28
CA CYS A 188 5.79 6.24 10.32
C CYS A 188 5.62 5.51 8.98
N VAL A 189 6.37 5.93 7.95
CA VAL A 189 6.42 5.25 6.66
C VAL A 189 7.31 4.01 6.75
N PRO A 190 6.94 2.89 6.12
CA PRO A 190 7.77 1.68 6.14
C PRO A 190 9.19 1.90 5.61
N PRO A 191 10.19 1.18 6.15
CA PRO A 191 11.61 1.39 5.82
C PRO A 191 11.99 0.93 4.41
N TYR A 192 11.09 0.20 3.72
CA TYR A 192 11.26 -0.25 2.33
C TYR A 192 10.79 0.76 1.29
N HIS A 193 10.43 1.98 1.69
CA HIS A 193 10.14 3.09 0.78
C HIS A 193 11.23 4.14 0.80
N ILE A 194 11.45 4.79 -0.35
CA ILE A 194 12.40 5.91 -0.46
C ILE A 194 12.10 7.02 0.54
N ALA A 195 10.83 7.28 0.86
CA ALA A 195 10.44 8.30 1.83
C ALA A 195 11.03 8.04 3.23
N GLY A 196 11.08 6.78 3.68
CA GLY A 196 11.67 6.42 4.97
C GLY A 196 13.18 6.60 5.00
N ILE A 197 13.86 6.21 3.90
CA ILE A 197 15.31 6.40 3.75
C ILE A 197 15.66 7.89 3.68
N ALA A 198 14.94 8.64 2.85
CA ALA A 198 15.06 10.09 2.72
C ALA A 198 14.86 10.77 4.08
N ALA A 199 13.82 10.43 4.83
CA ALA A 199 13.56 11.00 6.15
C ALA A 199 14.71 10.72 7.14
N ALA A 200 15.28 9.51 7.14
CA ALA A 200 16.43 9.17 7.97
C ALA A 200 17.68 9.97 7.58
N LEU A 201 17.99 10.06 6.28
CA LEU A 201 19.16 10.78 5.79
C LEU A 201 19.03 12.30 5.99
N SER A 202 17.85 12.87 5.72
CA SER A 202 17.54 14.29 5.92
C SER A 202 17.63 14.68 7.39
N SER A 203 17.09 13.84 8.28
CA SER A 203 17.13 14.10 9.73
C SER A 203 18.55 14.03 10.27
N VAL A 204 19.35 13.06 9.80
CA VAL A 204 20.78 12.98 10.16
C VAL A 204 21.53 14.23 9.69
N TYR A 205 21.27 14.72 8.47
CA TYR A 205 21.91 15.92 7.94
C TYR A 205 21.46 17.22 8.65
N ALA A 206 20.20 17.27 9.07
CA ALA A 206 19.65 18.37 9.86
C ALA A 206 20.07 18.31 11.34
N GLY A 207 20.60 17.18 11.82
CA GLY A 207 20.88 16.93 13.23
C GLY A 207 19.63 16.73 14.10
N ARG A 208 18.51 16.33 13.48
CA ARG A 208 17.19 16.16 14.11
C ARG A 208 17.03 14.75 14.67
N ARG A 209 16.42 14.62 15.86
CA ARG A 209 16.05 13.32 16.42
C ARG A 209 14.93 12.68 15.58
N VAL A 210 15.01 11.39 15.31
CA VAL A 210 13.96 10.62 14.62
C VAL A 210 13.26 9.71 15.60
N VAL A 211 11.94 9.84 15.73
CA VAL A 211 11.08 8.90 16.44
C VAL A 211 10.46 7.94 15.42
N GLN A 212 10.74 6.64 15.54
CA GLN A 212 10.33 5.64 14.56
C GLN A 212 9.07 4.90 14.99
N LEU A 213 7.93 5.24 14.39
CA LEU A 213 6.69 4.51 14.63
C LEU A 213 6.62 3.28 13.72
N ALA A 214 6.81 2.08 14.29
CA ALA A 214 6.89 0.82 13.54
C ALA A 214 5.63 0.50 12.72
N ASN A 215 4.46 0.75 13.30
CA ASN A 215 3.16 0.53 12.65
C ASN A 215 2.28 1.76 12.83
N PHE A 216 1.73 2.26 11.73
CA PHE A 216 0.85 3.41 11.75
C PHE A 216 -0.58 3.01 12.21
N SER A 217 -1.07 3.69 13.23
CA SER A 217 -2.48 3.98 13.44
C SER A 217 -2.63 5.48 13.70
N ALA A 218 -3.81 6.05 13.41
CA ALA A 218 -4.03 7.48 13.66
C ALA A 218 -3.84 7.83 15.14
N ASP A 219 -4.41 7.02 16.04
CA ASP A 219 -4.30 7.22 17.49
C ASP A 219 -2.85 7.16 17.98
N ALA A 220 -2.10 6.12 17.57
CA ALA A 220 -0.70 5.99 17.97
C ALA A 220 0.16 7.13 17.42
N TRP A 221 -0.12 7.58 16.19
CA TRP A 221 0.56 8.74 15.60
C TRP A 221 0.26 10.01 16.39
N ILE A 222 -1.00 10.28 16.72
CA ILE A 222 -1.44 11.46 17.49
C ILE A 222 -0.83 11.46 18.90
N GLU A 223 -0.91 10.33 19.60
CA GLU A 223 -0.35 10.17 20.93
C GLU A 223 1.17 10.35 20.93
N THR A 224 1.87 9.70 20.01
CA THR A 224 3.33 9.83 19.87
C THR A 224 3.72 11.26 19.51
N ALA A 225 2.98 11.89 18.59
CA ALA A 225 3.24 13.27 18.17
C ALA A 225 3.16 14.25 19.34
N ARG A 226 2.13 14.12 20.19
CA ARG A 226 1.95 14.92 21.40
C ARG A 226 3.00 14.60 22.48
N HIS A 227 3.22 13.31 22.77
CA HIS A 227 4.13 12.87 23.84
C HIS A 227 5.59 13.21 23.55
N GLU A 228 6.07 12.90 22.35
CA GLU A 228 7.46 13.12 21.94
C GLU A 228 7.73 14.54 21.45
N ARG A 229 6.72 15.42 21.48
CA ARG A 229 6.78 16.80 21.03
C ARG A 229 7.33 16.93 19.60
N ILE A 230 6.74 16.17 18.70
CA ILE A 230 7.20 16.07 17.31
C ILE A 230 7.10 17.44 16.62
N SER A 231 8.20 17.88 16.01
CA SER A 231 8.30 19.14 15.28
C SER A 231 8.06 18.99 13.79
N THR A 232 8.42 17.83 13.22
CA THR A 232 8.22 17.56 11.79
C THR A 232 7.69 16.14 11.58
N ALA A 233 6.87 15.94 10.56
CA ALA A 233 6.42 14.60 10.17
C ALA A 233 6.18 14.52 8.67
N PHE A 234 6.27 13.29 8.15
CA PHE A 234 5.83 12.95 6.80
C PHE A 234 4.74 11.88 6.86
N VAL A 235 3.65 12.10 6.12
CA VAL A 235 2.52 11.16 6.00
C VAL A 235 2.09 11.01 4.55
N VAL A 236 1.47 9.89 4.19
CA VAL A 236 0.78 9.78 2.89
C VAL A 236 -0.66 10.33 3.01
N PRO A 237 -1.33 10.72 1.91
CA PRO A 237 -2.68 11.28 1.97
C PRO A 237 -3.70 10.43 2.74
N THR A 238 -3.64 9.11 2.62
CA THR A 238 -4.52 8.19 3.36
C THR A 238 -4.26 8.20 4.86
N MET A 239 -3.00 8.37 5.29
CA MET A 239 -2.66 8.54 6.70
C MET A 239 -3.17 9.89 7.22
N LEU A 240 -3.01 10.96 6.44
CA LEU A 240 -3.51 12.28 6.81
C LEU A 240 -5.04 12.28 6.96
N SER A 241 -5.77 11.64 6.04
CA SER A 241 -7.22 11.47 6.15
C SER A 241 -7.58 10.80 7.47
N ARG A 242 -6.95 9.67 7.81
CA ARG A 242 -7.23 8.95 9.06
C ARG A 242 -6.88 9.76 10.31
N ILE A 243 -5.83 10.59 10.27
CA ILE A 243 -5.48 11.52 11.37
C ILE A 243 -6.57 12.59 11.52
N VAL A 244 -6.98 13.21 10.40
CA VAL A 244 -8.05 14.21 10.39
C VAL A 244 -9.37 13.63 10.91
N ASP A 245 -9.71 12.41 10.48
CA ASP A 245 -10.93 11.71 10.92
C ASP A 245 -10.87 11.35 12.41
N ALA A 246 -9.71 10.92 12.93
CA ALA A 246 -9.52 10.64 14.35
C ALA A 246 -9.60 11.90 15.23
N LEU A 247 -9.34 13.07 14.66
CA LEU A 247 -9.47 14.38 15.32
C LEU A 247 -10.83 15.04 15.06
N GLU A 248 -11.80 14.32 14.48
CA GLU A 248 -13.12 14.88 14.18
C GLU A 248 -13.81 15.40 15.45
N GLY A 249 -14.30 16.64 15.39
CA GLY A 249 -14.93 17.33 16.53
C GLY A 249 -13.95 18.10 17.43
N GLU A 250 -12.64 17.91 17.28
CA GLU A 250 -11.65 18.80 17.89
C GLU A 250 -11.60 20.15 17.16
N LYS A 251 -11.33 21.24 17.91
CA LYS A 251 -11.14 22.57 17.30
C LYS A 251 -9.75 22.73 16.67
N THR A 252 -8.77 22.05 17.24
CA THR A 252 -7.35 22.09 16.87
C THR A 252 -6.72 20.79 17.34
N ALA A 253 -5.69 20.30 16.65
CA ALA A 253 -5.01 19.06 17.01
C ALA A 253 -4.21 19.11 18.33
N ASP A 254 -4.09 20.28 18.98
CA ASP A 254 -3.30 20.49 20.21
C ASP A 254 -1.83 20.01 20.06
N MET A 255 -1.21 20.37 18.94
CA MET A 255 0.17 20.02 18.60
C MET A 255 0.96 21.27 18.22
N GLY A 256 0.99 22.29 19.08
CA GLY A 256 1.68 23.56 18.81
C GLY A 256 3.20 23.45 18.62
N HIS A 257 3.79 22.28 18.89
CA HIS A 257 5.19 21.96 18.57
C HIS A 257 5.39 21.50 17.12
N LEU A 258 4.34 21.06 16.42
CA LEU A 258 4.41 20.52 15.06
C LEU A 258 4.54 21.68 14.07
N GLN A 259 5.79 22.05 13.80
CA GLN A 259 6.15 23.15 12.91
C GLN A 259 5.85 22.81 11.46
N SER A 260 6.12 21.58 11.00
CA SER A 260 5.89 21.19 9.60
C SER A 260 5.29 19.80 9.44
N LEU A 261 4.35 19.68 8.51
CA LEU A 261 3.73 18.41 8.12
C LEU A 261 3.82 18.27 6.60
N SER A 262 4.76 17.43 6.16
CA SER A 262 4.90 17.09 4.74
C SER A 262 4.01 15.91 4.38
N TYR A 263 3.54 15.87 3.13
CA TYR A 263 2.82 14.75 2.59
C TYR A 263 3.17 14.47 1.14
N GLY A 264 2.95 13.25 0.67
CA GLY A 264 3.27 12.87 -0.70
C GLY A 264 3.02 11.39 -0.99
N GLY A 265 3.43 10.95 -2.17
CA GLY A 265 3.32 9.56 -2.61
C GLY A 265 1.93 9.15 -3.13
N GLY A 266 0.94 10.03 -3.06
CA GLY A 266 -0.41 9.84 -3.60
C GLY A 266 -1.08 11.17 -3.91
N LYS A 267 -2.21 11.11 -4.63
CA LYS A 267 -3.05 12.29 -4.88
C LYS A 267 -3.66 12.76 -3.56
N MET A 268 -3.56 14.05 -3.26
CA MET A 268 -4.16 14.64 -2.06
C MET A 268 -5.59 15.11 -2.38
N PRO A 269 -6.62 14.58 -1.70
CA PRO A 269 -7.97 15.11 -1.83
C PRO A 269 -8.06 16.53 -1.27
N LEU A 270 -8.68 17.44 -2.01
CA LEU A 270 -8.81 18.85 -1.61
C LEU A 270 -9.48 18.98 -0.23
N ALA A 271 -10.58 18.24 -0.01
CA ALA A 271 -11.31 18.27 1.27
C ALA A 271 -10.45 17.81 2.46
N VAL A 272 -9.50 16.89 2.25
CA VAL A 272 -8.62 16.39 3.32
C VAL A 272 -7.58 17.46 3.68
N ILE A 273 -6.92 18.07 2.69
CA ILE A 273 -5.92 19.12 2.98
C ILE A 273 -6.55 20.37 3.58
N GLU A 274 -7.75 20.78 3.13
CA GLU A 274 -8.47 21.91 3.73
C GLU A 274 -8.82 21.65 5.20
N LYS A 275 -9.35 20.47 5.52
CA LYS A 275 -9.62 20.07 6.91
C LYS A 275 -8.35 19.99 7.74
N ALA A 276 -7.27 19.44 7.20
CA ALA A 276 -5.98 19.37 7.88
C ALA A 276 -5.44 20.78 8.19
N MET A 277 -5.45 21.71 7.23
CA MET A 277 -5.02 23.08 7.46
C MET A 277 -5.87 23.80 8.52
N ALA A 278 -7.16 23.47 8.63
CA ALA A 278 -8.01 24.01 9.69
C ALA A 278 -7.69 23.43 11.09
N LEU A 279 -7.38 22.13 11.18
CA LEU A 279 -7.01 21.45 12.43
C LEU A 279 -5.59 21.80 12.92
N PHE A 280 -4.70 22.15 11.99
CA PHE A 280 -3.29 22.47 12.23
C PHE A 280 -2.96 23.89 11.70
N PRO A 281 -3.56 24.95 12.27
CA PRO A 281 -3.50 26.30 11.68
C PRO A 281 -2.10 26.93 11.66
N ASP A 282 -1.23 26.51 12.58
CA ASP A 282 0.13 27.03 12.74
C ASP A 282 1.19 26.10 12.12
N THR A 283 0.79 25.01 11.46
CA THR A 283 1.71 24.03 10.86
C THR A 283 1.98 24.34 9.39
N ASP A 284 3.25 24.29 9.01
CA ASP A 284 3.73 24.44 7.64
C ASP A 284 3.50 23.15 6.84
N PHE A 285 2.45 23.15 6.01
CA PHE A 285 2.15 22.05 5.09
C PHE A 285 3.05 22.07 3.87
N THR A 286 3.46 20.90 3.40
CA THR A 286 4.24 20.75 2.16
C THR A 286 3.80 19.51 1.39
N ASN A 287 3.42 19.67 0.13
CA ASN A 287 3.18 18.54 -0.77
C ASN A 287 4.48 18.21 -1.49
N ALA A 288 4.87 16.94 -1.50
CA ALA A 288 6.09 16.46 -2.12
C ALA A 288 5.74 15.42 -3.20
N TYR A 289 6.08 15.74 -4.46
CA TYR A 289 6.02 14.78 -5.55
C TYR A 289 7.42 14.30 -5.93
N GLY A 290 7.52 13.00 -6.13
CA GLY A 290 8.78 12.30 -6.23
C GLY A 290 8.57 10.84 -6.60
N LEU A 291 9.59 10.26 -7.19
CA LEU A 291 9.66 8.84 -7.51
C LEU A 291 10.82 8.20 -6.75
N THR A 292 10.81 6.87 -6.71
CA THR A 292 11.98 6.15 -6.17
C THR A 292 13.20 6.41 -7.04
N GLU A 293 13.00 6.46 -8.36
CA GLU A 293 14.00 6.69 -9.41
C GLU A 293 14.58 8.11 -9.40
N THR A 294 13.96 9.03 -8.64
CA THR A 294 14.43 10.42 -8.46
C THR A 294 15.02 10.68 -7.08
N SER A 295 15.30 9.63 -6.30
CA SER A 295 15.84 9.74 -4.93
C SER A 295 14.95 10.51 -3.96
N SER A 296 13.63 10.39 -4.11
CA SER A 296 12.57 11.16 -3.42
C SER A 296 12.09 12.36 -4.24
N THR A 297 12.08 13.56 -3.66
CA THR A 297 11.21 14.66 -4.09
C THR A 297 11.85 15.47 -5.21
N ILE A 298 11.06 15.80 -6.23
CA ILE A 298 11.46 16.63 -7.37
C ILE A 298 10.67 17.93 -7.47
N THR A 299 9.42 17.96 -6.97
CA THR A 299 8.62 19.20 -6.87
C THR A 299 7.98 19.33 -5.49
N VAL A 300 7.80 20.58 -5.06
CA VAL A 300 7.17 20.90 -3.77
C VAL A 300 6.12 21.99 -3.90
N LEU A 301 4.96 21.78 -3.30
CA LEU A 301 4.03 22.86 -2.96
C LEU A 301 4.34 23.28 -1.52
N GLY A 302 4.92 24.46 -1.34
CA GLY A 302 5.40 24.91 -0.05
C GLY A 302 4.30 25.49 0.85
N PRO A 303 4.65 25.86 2.10
CA PRO A 303 3.70 26.36 3.09
C PRO A 303 3.01 27.67 2.69
N ASP A 304 3.77 28.57 2.06
CA ASP A 304 3.25 29.87 1.63
C ASP A 304 2.30 29.71 0.44
N GLU A 305 2.59 28.79 -0.48
CA GLU A 305 1.69 28.45 -1.58
C GLU A 305 0.41 27.77 -1.08
N HIS A 306 0.49 26.90 -0.07
CA HIS A 306 -0.70 26.34 0.58
C HIS A 306 -1.59 27.44 1.17
N ARG A 307 -1.01 28.33 1.99
CA ARG A 307 -1.74 29.44 2.63
C ARG A 307 -2.33 30.39 1.60
N ALA A 308 -1.57 30.76 0.59
CA ALA A 308 -2.03 31.64 -0.49
C ALA A 308 -3.18 31.02 -1.28
N ALA A 309 -3.08 29.74 -1.65
CA ALA A 309 -4.12 29.04 -2.39
C ALA A 309 -5.40 28.86 -1.55
N ALA A 310 -5.27 28.48 -0.27
CA ALA A 310 -6.41 28.32 0.64
C ALA A 310 -7.16 29.63 0.92
N ALA A 311 -6.44 30.75 1.00
CA ALA A 311 -7.00 32.08 1.24
C ALA A 311 -7.53 32.78 -0.03
N SER A 312 -7.31 32.20 -1.21
CA SER A 312 -7.73 32.82 -2.48
C SER A 312 -9.19 32.53 -2.82
N GLU A 313 -9.87 33.57 -3.30
CA GLU A 313 -11.21 33.48 -3.91
C GLU A 313 -11.14 33.20 -5.43
N ASP A 314 -9.95 33.32 -6.04
CA ASP A 314 -9.73 32.99 -7.44
C ASP A 314 -9.63 31.45 -7.61
N PRO A 315 -10.52 30.82 -8.40
CA PRO A 315 -10.52 29.36 -8.60
C PRO A 315 -9.19 28.80 -9.10
N ASP A 316 -8.47 29.53 -9.96
CA ASP A 316 -7.21 29.05 -10.53
C ASP A 316 -6.10 29.04 -9.47
N ALA A 317 -6.03 30.09 -8.65
CA ALA A 317 -5.13 30.14 -7.50
C ALA A 317 -5.49 29.11 -6.44
N ARG A 318 -6.79 28.90 -6.15
CA ARG A 318 -7.26 27.90 -5.18
C ARG A 318 -6.94 26.48 -5.62
N ARG A 319 -7.05 26.20 -6.93
CA ARG A 319 -6.71 24.90 -7.53
C ARG A 319 -5.26 24.49 -7.24
N ARG A 320 -4.34 25.42 -6.94
CA ARG A 320 -2.96 25.08 -6.57
C ARG A 320 -2.83 24.20 -5.33
N LEU A 321 -3.84 24.17 -4.45
CA LEU A 321 -3.87 23.23 -3.31
C LEU A 321 -3.79 21.76 -3.73
N VAL A 322 -4.24 21.41 -4.94
CA VAL A 322 -4.13 20.04 -5.48
C VAL A 322 -2.97 19.88 -6.47
N SER A 323 -2.16 20.92 -6.66
CA SER A 323 -0.90 20.81 -7.40
C SER A 323 0.15 20.08 -6.56
N VAL A 324 1.20 19.62 -7.23
CA VAL A 324 2.42 19.12 -6.58
C VAL A 324 3.54 20.17 -6.57
N GLY A 325 3.16 21.42 -6.83
CA GLY A 325 4.02 22.59 -6.74
C GLY A 325 5.08 22.69 -7.82
N ILE A 326 6.22 23.28 -7.48
CA ILE A 326 7.26 23.66 -8.43
C ILE A 326 8.54 22.83 -8.25
N PRO A 327 9.39 22.68 -9.28
CA PRO A 327 10.65 21.95 -9.17
C PRO A 327 11.57 22.46 -8.06
N LEU A 328 12.21 21.53 -7.35
CA LEU A 328 13.28 21.84 -6.40
C LEU A 328 14.48 22.50 -7.10
N PRO A 329 15.32 23.26 -6.36
CA PRO A 329 16.58 23.75 -6.90
C PRO A 329 17.43 22.62 -7.49
N GLY A 330 17.91 22.81 -8.72
CA GLY A 330 18.71 21.81 -9.44
C GLY A 330 17.90 20.73 -10.16
N ILE A 331 16.56 20.78 -10.10
CA ILE A 331 15.68 19.98 -10.95
C ILE A 331 15.17 20.81 -12.12
N GLU A 332 15.37 20.28 -13.33
CA GLU A 332 14.72 20.74 -14.54
C GLU A 332 13.52 19.84 -14.85
N LEU A 333 12.44 20.45 -15.33
CA LEU A 333 11.18 19.75 -15.61
C LEU A 333 10.53 20.24 -16.91
N GLU A 334 10.29 19.29 -17.81
CA GLU A 334 9.58 19.47 -19.07
C GLU A 334 8.31 18.62 -19.12
N ILE A 335 7.30 19.13 -19.81
CA ILE A 335 6.14 18.36 -20.22
C ILE A 335 6.31 18.12 -21.71
N ARG A 336 6.30 16.87 -22.17
CA ARG A 336 6.52 16.52 -23.59
C ARG A 336 5.33 15.78 -24.18
N ASP A 337 5.05 16.00 -25.46
CA ASP A 337 4.12 15.15 -26.22
C ASP A 337 4.77 13.84 -26.70
N GLU A 338 4.01 13.01 -27.40
CA GLU A 338 4.44 11.72 -27.95
C GLU A 338 5.57 11.83 -28.97
N ASP A 339 5.71 12.99 -29.64
CA ASP A 339 6.78 13.28 -30.59
C ASP A 339 8.04 13.85 -29.90
N GLY A 340 8.01 13.98 -28.57
CA GLY A 340 9.10 14.52 -27.75
C GLY A 340 9.17 16.05 -27.76
N LYS A 341 8.17 16.75 -28.28
CA LYS A 341 8.14 18.22 -28.29
C LYS A 341 7.74 18.73 -26.91
N VAL A 342 8.48 19.72 -26.42
CA VAL A 342 8.16 20.42 -25.16
C VAL A 342 6.88 21.24 -25.31
N LEU A 343 5.96 21.04 -24.39
CA LEU A 343 4.64 21.68 -24.33
C LEU A 343 4.64 22.92 -23.42
N GLY A 344 3.76 23.85 -23.71
CA GLY A 344 3.54 25.08 -22.94
C GLY A 344 2.59 24.89 -21.75
N PRO A 345 2.31 25.98 -21.01
CA PRO A 345 1.34 25.97 -19.91
C PRO A 345 -0.05 25.47 -20.34
N GLY A 346 -0.69 24.71 -19.47
CA GLY A 346 -2.02 24.10 -19.65
C GLY A 346 -2.05 22.91 -20.61
N GLU A 347 -0.97 22.65 -21.36
CA GLU A 347 -0.88 21.52 -22.27
C GLU A 347 -0.45 20.25 -21.51
N ARG A 348 -1.19 19.15 -21.73
CA ARG A 348 -0.96 17.86 -21.08
C ARG A 348 0.08 17.04 -21.85
N GLY A 349 1.04 16.46 -21.14
CA GLY A 349 2.03 15.53 -21.70
C GLY A 349 2.73 14.70 -20.65
N GLU A 350 3.75 13.94 -21.05
CA GLU A 350 4.59 13.15 -20.15
C GLU A 350 5.60 14.05 -19.43
N ILE A 351 5.68 13.88 -18.11
CA ILE A 351 6.63 14.61 -17.27
C ILE A 351 8.03 14.01 -17.47
N HIS A 352 8.97 14.87 -17.84
CA HIS A 352 10.38 14.55 -17.97
C HIS A 352 11.17 15.39 -16.97
N VAL A 353 12.11 14.75 -16.27
CA VAL A 353 12.94 15.43 -15.28
C VAL A 353 14.42 15.17 -15.48
N ARG A 354 15.24 16.17 -15.12
CA ARG A 354 16.69 16.09 -15.14
C ARG A 354 17.25 16.76 -13.89
N GLY A 355 18.28 16.16 -13.31
CA GLY A 355 19.00 16.71 -12.16
C GLY A 355 19.91 15.67 -11.53
N GLU A 356 20.86 16.12 -10.70
CA GLU A 356 21.87 15.23 -10.09
C GLU A 356 21.28 14.15 -9.18
N GLN A 357 20.10 14.38 -8.60
CA GLN A 357 19.39 13.37 -7.79
C GLN A 357 18.65 12.32 -8.62
N VAL A 358 18.49 12.53 -9.93
CA VAL A 358 17.74 11.64 -10.82
C VAL A 358 18.61 10.45 -11.21
N SER A 359 18.21 9.26 -10.75
CA SER A 359 18.85 8.01 -11.17
C SER A 359 18.31 7.52 -12.50
N GLY A 360 16.99 7.35 -12.58
CA GLY A 360 16.31 6.74 -13.73
C GLY A 360 16.81 5.33 -14.09
N GLU A 361 17.54 4.65 -13.20
CA GLU A 361 18.22 3.38 -13.45
C GLU A 361 17.53 2.22 -12.71
N TYR A 362 17.40 1.08 -13.40
CA TYR A 362 16.98 -0.19 -12.81
C TYR A 362 18.02 -1.27 -13.05
N GLU A 363 18.27 -2.14 -12.06
CA GLU A 363 19.25 -3.22 -12.17
C GLU A 363 18.91 -4.17 -13.34
N ASP A 364 17.62 -4.44 -13.57
CA ASP A 364 17.17 -5.36 -14.62
C ASP A 364 17.08 -4.73 -16.02
N ARG A 365 17.13 -3.40 -16.13
CA ARG A 365 16.82 -2.67 -17.38
C ARG A 365 17.87 -1.66 -17.80
N GLY A 366 18.84 -1.35 -16.94
CA GLY A 366 19.78 -0.24 -17.12
C GLY A 366 19.13 1.12 -16.91
N SER A 367 19.80 2.15 -17.41
CA SER A 367 19.31 3.54 -17.34
C SER A 367 18.21 3.80 -18.36
N LEU A 368 17.14 4.46 -17.91
CA LEU A 368 16.10 5.04 -18.76
C LEU A 368 16.35 6.54 -19.04
N VAL A 369 17.46 7.09 -18.53
CA VAL A 369 17.85 8.47 -18.81
C VAL A 369 18.35 8.55 -20.25
N ASP A 370 17.85 9.51 -21.02
CA ASP A 370 18.28 9.73 -22.40
C ASP A 370 19.68 10.34 -22.50
N ALA A 371 20.17 10.51 -23.73
CA ALA A 371 21.51 11.07 -23.98
C ALA A 371 21.67 12.52 -23.49
N ASP A 372 20.57 13.25 -23.31
CA ASP A 372 20.53 14.64 -22.86
C ASP A 372 20.27 14.76 -21.34
N GLY A 373 20.20 13.62 -20.64
CA GLY A 373 20.05 13.55 -19.19
C GLY A 373 18.60 13.54 -18.69
N TRP A 374 17.61 13.40 -19.58
CA TRP A 374 16.20 13.40 -19.18
C TRP A 374 15.69 12.01 -18.83
N PHE A 375 15.00 11.93 -17.70
CA PHE A 375 14.30 10.75 -17.25
C PHE A 375 12.79 10.90 -17.52
N PRO A 376 12.16 10.02 -18.30
CA PRO A 376 10.71 9.96 -18.43
C PRO A 376 10.09 9.34 -17.17
N THR A 377 9.32 10.13 -16.42
CA THR A 377 8.67 9.65 -15.17
C THR A 377 7.54 8.67 -15.45
N ARG A 378 7.00 8.71 -16.68
CA ARG A 378 5.78 8.02 -17.12
C ARG A 378 4.52 8.44 -16.36
N ASP A 379 4.60 9.58 -15.69
CA ASP A 379 3.44 10.28 -15.17
C ASP A 379 3.05 11.37 -16.16
N ALA A 380 1.76 11.56 -16.36
CA ALA A 380 1.23 12.65 -17.17
C ALA A 380 0.92 13.85 -16.28
N GLY A 381 1.04 15.04 -16.86
CA GLY A 381 0.65 16.26 -16.17
C GLY A 381 0.71 17.48 -17.08
N SER A 382 0.44 18.62 -16.47
CA SER A 382 0.53 19.95 -17.08
C SER A 382 1.07 20.95 -16.06
N LYS A 383 1.57 22.08 -16.54
CA LYS A 383 1.97 23.22 -15.70
C LYS A 383 1.01 24.37 -15.90
N ASP A 384 0.72 25.14 -14.86
CA ASP A 384 0.09 26.46 -15.04
C ASP A 384 1.13 27.51 -15.51
N ASP A 385 0.64 28.73 -15.76
CA ASP A 385 1.48 29.85 -16.22
C ASP A 385 2.55 30.26 -15.20
N ASP A 386 2.37 29.94 -13.92
CA ASP A 386 3.33 30.20 -12.84
C ASP A 386 4.26 29.00 -12.59
N GLY A 387 4.12 27.92 -13.37
CA GLY A 387 4.98 26.74 -13.33
C GLY A 387 4.58 25.66 -12.31
N PHE A 388 3.42 25.78 -11.67
CA PHE A 388 2.91 24.76 -10.75
C PHE A 388 2.50 23.50 -11.54
N LEU A 389 3.03 22.35 -11.13
CA LEU A 389 2.78 21.07 -11.75
C LEU A 389 1.50 20.42 -11.21
N PHE A 390 0.65 19.96 -12.13
CA PHE A 390 -0.54 19.16 -11.85
C PHE A 390 -0.37 17.76 -12.42
N LEU A 391 -0.70 16.74 -11.61
CA LEU A 391 -0.59 15.34 -12.02
C LEU A 391 -1.93 14.82 -12.56
N ASP A 392 -1.88 14.18 -13.73
CA ASP A 392 -3.02 13.55 -14.41
C ASP A 392 -2.98 12.01 -14.33
N GLY A 393 -2.18 11.46 -13.42
CA GLY A 393 -1.95 10.01 -13.28
C GLY A 393 -0.83 9.51 -14.19
N ARG A 394 -0.89 8.24 -14.60
CA ARG A 394 0.12 7.65 -15.49
C ARG A 394 -0.12 8.10 -16.92
N ALA A 395 0.95 8.33 -17.67
CA ALA A 395 0.86 8.60 -19.11
C ALA A 395 0.18 7.45 -19.86
N ASP A 396 0.40 6.22 -19.41
CA ASP A 396 -0.24 5.01 -19.96
C ASP A 396 -1.72 4.83 -19.53
N ASP A 397 -2.22 5.60 -18.54
CA ASP A 397 -3.60 5.52 -18.01
C ASP A 397 -4.55 6.53 -18.70
N VAL A 398 -4.11 7.22 -19.75
CA VAL A 398 -4.95 8.12 -20.56
C VAL A 398 -6.11 7.34 -21.18
N ILE A 399 -7.33 7.87 -21.07
CA ILE A 399 -8.48 7.33 -21.79
C ILE A 399 -8.54 8.02 -23.15
N VAL A 400 -8.52 7.23 -24.22
CA VAL A 400 -8.59 7.74 -25.61
C VAL A 400 -9.97 7.40 -26.18
N ARG A 401 -10.91 8.34 -26.03
CA ARG A 401 -12.30 8.17 -26.49
C ARG A 401 -12.57 9.05 -27.69
N GLY A 402 -12.90 8.46 -28.83
CA GLY A 402 -13.25 9.18 -30.06
C GLY A 402 -12.11 10.05 -30.62
N GLY A 403 -10.86 9.73 -30.29
CA GLY A 403 -9.68 10.53 -30.66
C GLY A 403 -9.35 11.69 -29.72
N GLU A 404 -10.05 11.81 -28.59
CA GLU A 404 -9.74 12.77 -27.52
C GLU A 404 -9.07 12.08 -26.33
N ASN A 405 -7.95 12.63 -25.86
CA ASN A 405 -7.25 12.17 -24.67
C ASN A 405 -7.87 12.81 -23.42
N MET A 406 -8.32 12.00 -22.46
CA MET A 406 -8.85 12.49 -21.19
C MET A 406 -8.19 11.81 -19.99
N SER A 407 -8.09 12.54 -18.88
CA SER A 407 -7.52 12.03 -17.64
C SER A 407 -8.63 11.36 -16.84
N PRO A 408 -8.47 10.09 -16.41
CA PRO A 408 -9.41 9.49 -15.47
C PRO A 408 -9.53 10.31 -14.18
N GLY A 409 -8.42 10.88 -13.73
CA GLY A 409 -8.34 11.65 -12.48
C GLY A 409 -9.25 12.88 -12.43
N GLU A 410 -9.48 13.54 -13.57
CA GLU A 410 -10.38 14.70 -13.64
C GLU A 410 -11.85 14.30 -13.42
N ILE A 411 -12.22 13.08 -13.84
CA ILE A 411 -13.58 12.54 -13.67
C ILE A 411 -13.74 11.99 -12.25
N GLU A 412 -12.69 11.35 -11.72
CA GLU A 412 -12.61 10.89 -10.33
C GLU A 412 -12.85 12.06 -9.36
N ASP A 413 -12.22 13.22 -9.58
CA ASP A 413 -12.39 14.40 -8.72
C ASP A 413 -13.84 14.92 -8.70
N VAL A 414 -14.49 14.96 -9.86
CA VAL A 414 -15.89 15.40 -9.96
C VAL A 414 -16.80 14.40 -9.25
N LEU A 415 -16.57 13.10 -9.40
CA LEU A 415 -17.36 12.06 -8.72
C LEU A 415 -17.18 12.13 -7.19
N VAL A 416 -15.94 12.25 -6.69
CA VAL A 416 -15.63 12.33 -5.26
C VAL A 416 -16.16 13.61 -4.62
N ALA A 417 -16.35 14.68 -5.39
CA ALA A 417 -16.98 15.91 -4.90
C ALA A 417 -18.50 15.77 -4.63
N HIS A 418 -19.15 14.69 -5.06
CA HIS A 418 -20.56 14.45 -4.81
C HIS A 418 -20.81 13.96 -3.38
N ASP A 419 -21.84 14.48 -2.70
CA ASP A 419 -22.12 14.18 -1.29
C ASP A 419 -22.35 12.70 -0.98
N ALA A 420 -22.77 11.90 -1.96
CA ALA A 420 -23.01 10.46 -1.83
C ALA A 420 -21.75 9.59 -1.99
N VAL A 421 -20.62 10.14 -2.44
CA VAL A 421 -19.44 9.38 -2.86
C VAL A 421 -18.34 9.48 -1.81
N THR A 422 -17.76 8.34 -1.47
CA THR A 422 -16.58 8.23 -0.61
C THR A 422 -15.32 8.18 -1.45
N ASP A 423 -15.35 7.44 -2.56
CA ASP A 423 -14.18 7.20 -3.40
C ASP A 423 -14.61 6.82 -4.83
N ALA A 424 -13.75 7.07 -5.82
CA ALA A 424 -14.01 6.74 -7.21
C ALA A 424 -12.73 6.43 -7.99
N ALA A 425 -12.80 5.42 -8.86
CA ALA A 425 -11.76 5.09 -9.83
C ALA A 425 -12.35 5.05 -11.23
N VAL A 426 -11.70 5.73 -12.17
CA VAL A 426 -12.14 5.79 -13.57
C VAL A 426 -11.12 5.10 -14.46
N VAL A 427 -11.61 4.37 -15.46
CA VAL A 427 -10.79 3.65 -16.44
C VAL A 427 -11.39 3.75 -17.84
N GLY A 428 -10.52 3.71 -18.84
CA GLY A 428 -10.90 3.46 -20.23
C GLY A 428 -11.03 1.96 -20.45
N VAL A 429 -12.17 1.52 -21.00
CA VAL A 429 -12.40 0.13 -21.41
C VAL A 429 -12.59 0.07 -22.93
N PRO A 430 -12.16 -1.01 -23.63
CA PRO A 430 -12.32 -1.11 -25.07
C PRO A 430 -13.77 -0.91 -25.53
N SER A 431 -13.97 -0.08 -26.56
CA SER A 431 -15.26 0.22 -27.19
C SER A 431 -15.15 0.14 -28.71
N GLU A 432 -16.04 -0.61 -29.36
CA GLU A 432 -16.07 -0.73 -30.82
C GLU A 432 -16.41 0.60 -31.51
N GLU A 433 -17.17 1.47 -30.85
CA GLU A 433 -17.63 2.74 -31.40
C GLU A 433 -16.61 3.86 -31.18
N TRP A 434 -15.98 3.90 -30.01
CA TRP A 434 -15.18 5.05 -29.58
C TRP A 434 -13.70 4.75 -29.35
N GLY A 435 -13.25 3.51 -29.58
CA GLY A 435 -11.91 3.06 -29.18
C GLY A 435 -11.89 2.69 -27.70
N GLU A 436 -12.14 3.66 -26.82
CA GLU A 436 -12.39 3.43 -25.39
C GLU A 436 -13.68 4.11 -24.91
N ALA A 437 -14.41 3.44 -24.01
CA ALA A 437 -15.52 3.99 -23.24
C ALA A 437 -15.05 4.32 -21.81
N VAL A 438 -15.63 5.37 -21.22
CA VAL A 438 -15.35 5.77 -19.83
C VAL A 438 -16.20 4.90 -18.89
N VAL A 439 -15.57 4.21 -17.95
CA VAL A 439 -16.26 3.43 -16.90
C VAL A 439 -15.68 3.81 -15.54
N SER A 440 -16.54 3.85 -14.51
CA SER A 440 -16.12 4.15 -13.14
C SER A 440 -16.55 3.07 -12.15
N ALA A 441 -15.67 2.75 -11.21
CA ALA A 441 -16.00 2.07 -9.96
C ALA A 441 -16.12 3.11 -8.85
N VAL A 442 -17.22 3.10 -8.10
CA VAL A 442 -17.57 4.10 -7.08
C VAL A 442 -17.83 3.43 -5.75
N VAL A 443 -17.29 3.99 -4.67
CA VAL A 443 -17.62 3.62 -3.29
C VAL A 443 -18.59 4.66 -2.77
N ALA A 444 -19.83 4.25 -2.52
CA ALA A 444 -20.85 5.12 -1.91
C ALA A 444 -20.59 5.28 -0.40
N LYS A 445 -21.14 6.33 0.21
CA LYS A 445 -21.17 6.45 1.67
C LYS A 445 -22.04 5.35 2.30
N SER A 446 -21.70 4.95 3.52
CA SER A 446 -22.31 3.81 4.23
C SER A 446 -23.81 4.00 4.51
N ASP A 447 -24.30 5.24 4.53
CA ASP A 447 -25.71 5.61 4.71
C ASP A 447 -26.47 5.79 3.38
N THR A 448 -25.77 5.66 2.24
CA THR A 448 -26.33 5.96 0.93
C THR A 448 -26.55 4.68 0.10
N PRO A 449 -27.78 4.43 -0.40
CA PRO A 449 -28.05 3.25 -1.23
C PRO A 449 -27.31 3.28 -2.58
N ALA A 450 -26.36 2.37 -2.76
CA ALA A 450 -25.67 2.12 -4.02
C ALA A 450 -26.60 1.44 -5.05
N ASN A 451 -27.37 2.23 -5.81
CA ASN A 451 -28.36 1.73 -6.76
C ASN A 451 -28.37 2.50 -8.09
N GLU A 452 -29.18 2.05 -9.05
CA GLU A 452 -29.29 2.66 -10.39
C GLU A 452 -29.71 4.14 -10.35
N ALA A 453 -30.52 4.54 -9.36
CA ALA A 453 -30.93 5.94 -9.21
C ALA A 453 -29.72 6.82 -8.87
N LEU A 454 -28.86 6.36 -7.96
CA LEU A 454 -27.60 7.05 -7.65
C LEU A 454 -26.63 7.02 -8.84
N ALA A 455 -26.53 5.91 -9.57
CA ALA A 455 -25.71 5.86 -10.78
C ALA A 455 -26.15 6.91 -11.82
N GLN A 456 -27.46 7.10 -12.00
CA GLN A 456 -27.99 8.12 -12.90
C GLN A 456 -27.74 9.54 -12.37
N GLU A 457 -27.92 9.76 -11.07
CA GLU A 457 -27.61 11.03 -10.40
C GLU A 457 -26.13 11.42 -10.57
N LEU A 458 -25.20 10.48 -10.38
CA LEU A 458 -23.77 10.72 -10.57
C LEU A 458 -23.41 11.00 -12.04
N LYS A 459 -24.07 10.35 -13.00
CA LYS A 459 -23.89 10.66 -14.43
C LYS A 459 -24.35 12.08 -14.76
N ASP A 460 -25.50 12.49 -14.22
CA ASP A 460 -26.02 13.85 -14.40
C ASP A 460 -25.11 14.87 -13.69
N TRP A 461 -24.60 14.56 -12.51
CA TRP A 461 -23.61 15.37 -11.81
C TRP A 461 -22.34 15.61 -12.64
N VAL A 462 -21.74 14.56 -13.19
CA VAL A 462 -20.55 14.72 -14.08
C VAL A 462 -20.91 15.54 -15.31
N LYS A 463 -22.09 15.34 -15.88
CA LYS A 463 -22.56 16.06 -17.07
C LYS A 463 -22.78 17.55 -16.81
N ASP A 464 -23.19 17.92 -15.62
CA ASP A 464 -23.40 19.32 -15.23
C ASP A 464 -22.07 20.06 -14.98
N HIS A 465 -21.00 19.33 -14.63
CA HIS A 465 -19.68 19.89 -14.31
C HIS A 465 -18.63 19.70 -15.41
N MET A 466 -18.87 18.80 -16.38
CA MET A 466 -17.94 18.45 -17.44
C MET A 466 -18.63 18.31 -18.81
N ARG A 467 -17.84 18.22 -19.89
CA ARG A 467 -18.37 17.91 -21.23
C ARG A 467 -18.94 16.49 -21.25
N SER A 468 -19.99 16.27 -22.06
CA SER A 468 -20.68 14.98 -22.17
C SER A 468 -19.77 13.80 -22.56
N SER A 469 -18.65 14.05 -23.26
CA SER A 469 -17.67 13.01 -23.61
C SER A 469 -16.96 12.38 -22.41
N ARG A 470 -16.98 13.05 -21.24
CA ARG A 470 -16.33 12.62 -19.99
C ARG A 470 -17.28 11.92 -19.01
N VAL A 471 -18.57 11.85 -19.33
CA VAL A 471 -19.56 11.16 -18.50
C VAL A 471 -19.31 9.65 -18.58
N PRO A 472 -19.15 8.95 -17.43
CA PRO A 472 -19.03 7.49 -17.43
C PRO A 472 -20.25 6.85 -18.09
N GLU A 473 -20.02 5.93 -19.03
CA GLU A 473 -21.09 5.12 -19.63
C GLU A 473 -21.65 4.14 -18.60
N VAL A 474 -20.78 3.61 -17.75
CA VAL A 474 -21.12 2.67 -16.67
C VAL A 474 -20.53 3.17 -15.36
N ILE A 475 -21.36 3.14 -14.32
CA ILE A 475 -20.96 3.34 -12.93
C ILE A 475 -21.26 2.04 -12.19
N GLU A 476 -20.23 1.39 -11.66
CA GLU A 476 -20.36 0.24 -10.78
C GLU A 476 -20.10 0.63 -9.33
N PHE A 477 -20.89 0.09 -8.39
CA PHE A 477 -20.68 0.35 -6.97
C PHE A 477 -19.90 -0.78 -6.31
N TRP A 478 -18.79 -0.42 -5.66
CA TRP A 478 -17.90 -1.35 -4.98
C TRP A 478 -17.87 -1.04 -3.48
N SER A 479 -17.58 -2.05 -2.66
CA SER A 479 -17.41 -1.86 -1.21
C SER A 479 -16.12 -1.10 -0.88
N GLU A 480 -15.07 -1.30 -1.68
CA GLU A 480 -13.78 -0.62 -1.56
C GLU A 480 -13.04 -0.65 -2.90
N LEU A 481 -12.14 0.32 -3.13
CA LEU A 481 -11.25 0.33 -4.28
C LEU A 481 -9.90 -0.33 -3.93
N PRO A 482 -9.24 -0.97 -4.92
CA PRO A 482 -7.99 -1.69 -4.68
C PRO A 482 -6.83 -0.70 -4.57
N TYR A 483 -6.45 -0.35 -3.34
CA TYR A 483 -5.23 0.40 -3.07
C TYR A 483 -4.09 -0.55 -2.68
N ASN A 484 -2.87 -0.17 -3.01
CA ASN A 484 -1.71 -0.78 -2.38
C ASN A 484 -1.52 -0.20 -0.96
N GLU A 485 -0.55 -0.75 -0.23
CA GLU A 485 -0.27 -0.37 1.15
C GLU A 485 0.22 1.08 1.32
N THR A 486 0.65 1.74 0.24
CA THR A 486 1.03 3.16 0.21
C THR A 486 -0.15 4.10 -0.05
N GLY A 487 -1.37 3.56 -0.20
CA GLY A 487 -2.54 4.35 -0.59
C GLY A 487 -2.57 4.72 -2.08
N LYS A 488 -1.81 4.02 -2.93
CA LYS A 488 -1.83 4.20 -4.38
C LYS A 488 -2.85 3.25 -5.01
N LEU A 489 -3.77 3.80 -5.80
CA LEU A 489 -4.79 3.04 -6.52
C LEU A 489 -4.15 2.07 -7.52
N LEU A 490 -4.55 0.81 -7.46
CA LEU A 490 -4.15 -0.25 -8.41
C LEU A 490 -5.09 -0.23 -9.63
N ARG A 491 -5.00 0.81 -10.46
CA ARG A 491 -5.91 1.04 -11.60
C ARG A 491 -5.97 -0.13 -12.60
N ARG A 492 -4.87 -0.89 -12.76
CA ARG A 492 -4.87 -2.14 -13.54
C ARG A 492 -5.88 -3.15 -13.00
N VAL A 493 -5.94 -3.34 -11.68
CA VAL A 493 -6.90 -4.25 -11.03
C VAL A 493 -8.32 -3.73 -11.23
N VAL A 494 -8.52 -2.41 -11.17
CA VAL A 494 -9.81 -1.79 -11.48
C VAL A 494 -10.23 -2.10 -12.93
N LYS A 495 -9.36 -1.83 -13.90
CA LYS A 495 -9.58 -2.11 -15.32
C LYS A 495 -9.85 -3.59 -15.56
N GLU A 496 -9.06 -4.49 -14.96
CA GLU A 496 -9.25 -5.94 -15.07
C GLU A 496 -10.60 -6.40 -14.52
N ARG A 497 -11.01 -5.94 -13.34
CA ARG A 497 -12.32 -6.30 -12.78
C ARG A 497 -13.48 -5.76 -13.61
N LEU A 498 -13.36 -4.54 -14.15
CA LEU A 498 -14.38 -3.91 -15.00
C LEU A 498 -14.43 -4.46 -16.44
N THR A 499 -13.33 -5.04 -16.94
CA THR A 499 -13.23 -5.61 -18.30
C THR A 499 -13.27 -7.13 -18.36
N SER A 500 -13.13 -7.81 -17.22
CA SER A 500 -13.32 -9.26 -17.14
C SER A 500 -14.73 -9.57 -17.66
N PRO A 501 -14.89 -10.58 -18.55
CA PRO A 501 -16.21 -11.01 -18.96
C PRO A 501 -17.01 -11.27 -17.70
N ARG A 502 -18.09 -10.51 -17.52
CA ARG A 502 -19.06 -10.84 -16.50
C ARG A 502 -19.51 -12.26 -16.82
N GLU A 503 -19.05 -13.26 -16.07
CA GLU A 503 -19.89 -14.43 -15.88
C GLU A 503 -21.16 -13.85 -15.27
N ASN A 504 -22.18 -13.70 -16.11
CA ASN A 504 -23.53 -13.50 -15.63
C ASN A 504 -23.81 -14.70 -14.72
N VAL A 505 -23.62 -14.51 -13.41
CA VAL A 505 -24.09 -15.45 -12.38
C VAL A 505 -25.63 -15.58 -12.42
N HIS A 506 -26.29 -14.87 -13.34
CA HIS A 506 -27.70 -15.02 -13.67
C HIS A 506 -28.04 -15.96 -14.84
N GLU A 507 -27.12 -16.40 -15.70
CA GLU A 507 -27.47 -17.30 -16.81
C GLU A 507 -26.31 -18.23 -17.22
N THR A 508 -25.87 -19.14 -16.34
CA THR A 508 -25.45 -20.53 -16.70
C THR A 508 -25.04 -21.31 -15.45
N MET A 509 -25.95 -21.48 -14.48
CA MET A 509 -26.04 -22.78 -13.81
C MET A 509 -27.07 -23.59 -14.60
N PRO A 510 -26.83 -24.87 -14.93
CA PRO A 510 -27.92 -25.69 -15.43
C PRO A 510 -29.00 -25.69 -14.35
N LEU A 511 -30.16 -25.11 -14.68
CA LEU A 511 -31.39 -25.24 -13.90
C LEU A 511 -31.59 -26.73 -13.64
N LEU A 512 -31.26 -27.19 -12.44
CA LEU A 512 -31.91 -28.37 -11.88
C LEU A 512 -33.39 -28.03 -11.88
N MET A 513 -34.17 -28.75 -12.70
CA MET A 513 -35.59 -28.52 -12.83
C MET A 513 -36.22 -28.63 -11.43
N ALA A 514 -37.25 -27.83 -11.13
CA ALA A 514 -37.99 -27.92 -9.86
C ALA A 514 -38.48 -29.36 -9.56
N SER A 515 -38.67 -30.18 -10.60
CA SER A 515 -38.99 -31.61 -10.52
C SER A 515 -37.86 -32.49 -9.96
N ASP A 516 -36.61 -32.13 -10.18
CA ASP A 516 -35.43 -32.83 -9.64
C ASP A 516 -35.21 -32.43 -8.17
N ILE A 517 -35.51 -31.18 -7.84
CA ILE A 517 -35.47 -30.63 -6.47
C ILE A 517 -36.54 -31.27 -5.58
N GLU A 518 -37.77 -31.45 -6.06
CA GLU A 518 -38.81 -32.15 -5.30
C GLU A 518 -38.53 -33.66 -5.13
N ARG A 519 -37.86 -34.29 -6.11
CA ARG A 519 -37.40 -35.69 -5.98
C ARG A 519 -36.33 -35.86 -4.92
N SER A 520 -35.33 -34.98 -4.89
CA SER A 520 -34.27 -35.02 -3.87
C SER A 520 -34.83 -34.75 -2.48
N ARG A 521 -35.76 -33.78 -2.32
CA ARG A 521 -36.45 -33.52 -1.05
C ARG A 521 -37.21 -34.75 -0.54
N ALA A 522 -37.96 -35.42 -1.40
CA ALA A 522 -38.67 -36.64 -1.05
C ALA A 522 -37.69 -37.76 -0.66
N PHE A 523 -36.58 -37.91 -1.39
CA PHE A 523 -35.56 -38.94 -1.12
C PHE A 523 -34.88 -38.76 0.26
N TYR A 524 -34.48 -37.55 0.63
CA TYR A 524 -33.82 -37.30 1.92
C TYR A 524 -34.78 -37.37 3.12
N CYS A 525 -36.01 -36.86 2.98
CA CYS A 525 -37.03 -36.98 4.04
C CYS A 525 -37.43 -38.44 4.28
N ASP A 526 -37.52 -39.26 3.22
CA ASP A 526 -37.89 -40.68 3.31
C ASP A 526 -36.74 -41.56 3.87
N GLN A 527 -35.48 -41.22 3.57
CA GLN A 527 -34.31 -41.94 4.09
C GLN A 527 -33.95 -41.59 5.55
N LEU A 528 -34.28 -40.37 6.02
CA LEU A 528 -33.85 -39.84 7.32
C LEU A 528 -34.98 -39.65 8.33
N GLY A 529 -36.26 -39.67 7.93
CA GLY A 529 -37.41 -39.70 8.84
C GLY A 529 -37.85 -38.36 9.48
N PHE A 530 -37.39 -37.22 8.97
CA PHE A 530 -37.74 -35.88 9.48
C PHE A 530 -38.76 -35.15 8.61
N THR A 531 -39.53 -34.24 9.22
CA THR A 531 -40.49 -33.36 8.53
C THR A 531 -40.08 -31.89 8.67
N LEU A 532 -39.85 -31.19 7.56
CA LEU A 532 -39.54 -29.75 7.56
C LEU A 532 -40.82 -28.90 7.52
N ALA A 533 -40.92 -27.93 8.41
CA ALA A 533 -41.89 -26.84 8.34
C ALA A 533 -41.15 -25.55 7.95
N ASN A 534 -41.39 -25.03 6.74
CA ASN A 534 -40.77 -23.79 6.28
C ASN A 534 -41.25 -22.58 7.10
N ARG A 535 -40.31 -21.75 7.57
CA ARG A 535 -40.51 -20.29 7.59
C ARG A 535 -39.59 -19.71 6.52
N TYR A 536 -40.19 -19.09 5.51
CA TYR A 536 -39.49 -18.50 4.38
C TYR A 536 -38.74 -17.23 4.83
N ASP A 537 -37.50 -17.10 4.37
CA ASP A 537 -36.78 -15.81 4.21
C ASP A 537 -36.65 -15.58 2.68
N PRO A 538 -36.72 -14.34 2.15
CA PRO A 538 -37.00 -14.07 0.73
C PRO A 538 -36.00 -14.64 -0.28
N ASP A 539 -34.77 -14.96 0.13
CA ASP A 539 -33.70 -15.32 -0.80
C ASP A 539 -33.38 -16.81 -0.90
N GLY A 540 -34.08 -17.68 -0.16
CA GLY A 540 -34.23 -19.12 -0.46
C GLY A 540 -32.97 -20.01 -0.63
N LYS A 541 -31.75 -19.48 -0.46
CA LYS A 541 -30.50 -20.15 -0.88
C LYS A 541 -29.75 -20.90 0.24
N LEU A 542 -29.96 -20.56 1.51
CA LEU A 542 -29.09 -21.05 2.61
C LEU A 542 -29.67 -22.16 3.50
N SER A 543 -30.98 -22.44 3.46
CA SER A 543 -31.60 -23.44 4.34
C SER A 543 -31.23 -24.89 4.00
N TRP A 544 -30.78 -25.19 2.78
CA TRP A 544 -30.50 -26.56 2.33
C TRP A 544 -29.05 -27.02 2.52
N CYS A 545 -28.08 -26.11 2.54
CA CYS A 545 -26.68 -26.46 2.80
C CYS A 545 -26.53 -27.09 4.19
N MET A 546 -27.26 -26.61 5.19
CA MET A 546 -27.20 -27.14 6.55
C MET A 546 -27.93 -28.49 6.73
N LEU A 547 -28.95 -28.79 5.92
CA LEU A 547 -29.63 -30.10 5.98
C LEU A 547 -28.74 -31.22 5.40
N ALA A 548 -27.98 -30.89 4.35
CA ALA A 548 -26.97 -31.78 3.79
C ALA A 548 -25.80 -31.98 4.77
N MET A 549 -25.41 -30.95 5.54
CA MET A 549 -24.38 -31.03 6.57
C MET A 549 -24.77 -31.96 7.73
N GLU A 550 -25.99 -31.85 8.26
CA GLU A 550 -26.43 -32.70 9.37
C GLU A 550 -26.71 -34.15 8.93
N GLY A 551 -27.23 -34.34 7.71
CA GLY A 551 -27.36 -35.67 7.10
C GLY A 551 -26.01 -36.36 6.88
N ALA A 552 -25.00 -35.61 6.40
CA ALA A 552 -23.65 -36.13 6.21
C ALA A 552 -22.96 -36.45 7.54
N ARG A 553 -23.13 -35.60 8.58
CA ARG A 553 -22.60 -35.84 9.93
C ARG A 553 -23.19 -37.11 10.55
N ILE A 554 -24.52 -37.27 10.51
CA ILE A 554 -25.21 -38.46 11.05
C ILE A 554 -24.80 -39.73 10.29
N MET A 555 -24.61 -39.68 8.97
CA MET A 555 -24.16 -40.82 8.18
C MET A 555 -22.68 -41.16 8.40
N LEU A 556 -21.81 -40.17 8.62
CA LEU A 556 -20.41 -40.37 8.98
C LEU A 556 -20.24 -40.94 10.39
N GLU A 557 -21.11 -40.56 11.33
CA GLU A 557 -21.15 -41.11 12.68
C GLU A 557 -21.70 -42.55 12.73
N GLN A 558 -22.54 -42.95 11.76
CA GLN A 558 -23.15 -44.28 11.71
C GLN A 558 -22.46 -45.28 10.75
N ALA A 559 -21.42 -44.87 10.03
CA ALA A 559 -20.53 -45.72 9.22
C ALA A 559 -21.26 -46.78 8.34
N ASP A 560 -22.18 -46.35 7.48
CA ASP A 560 -22.76 -47.20 6.42
C ASP A 560 -22.11 -46.87 5.06
N PRO A 561 -21.16 -47.69 4.56
CA PRO A 561 -20.36 -47.40 3.36
C PRO A 561 -21.17 -47.40 2.06
N ASP A 562 -22.25 -48.18 1.98
CA ASP A 562 -23.05 -48.31 0.74
C ASP A 562 -23.89 -47.07 0.48
N ARG A 563 -24.29 -46.35 1.53
CA ARG A 563 -25.01 -45.06 1.42
C ARG A 563 -24.10 -43.91 0.98
N LEU A 564 -22.85 -43.90 1.43
CA LEU A 564 -21.84 -42.89 1.04
C LEU A 564 -21.45 -43.00 -0.45
N ALA A 565 -21.36 -44.22 -0.99
CA ALA A 565 -21.04 -44.46 -2.39
C ALA A 565 -22.13 -43.98 -3.38
N GLY A 566 -23.38 -43.82 -2.91
CA GLY A 566 -24.50 -43.28 -3.70
C GLY A 566 -24.40 -41.78 -3.96
N LEU A 567 -23.91 -41.01 -2.98
CA LEU A 567 -23.77 -39.55 -3.08
C LEU A 567 -22.68 -39.14 -4.09
N ALA A 568 -21.54 -39.85 -4.12
CA ALA A 568 -20.41 -39.53 -4.99
C ALA A 568 -20.70 -39.65 -6.50
N ARG A 569 -21.82 -40.27 -6.89
CA ARG A 569 -22.21 -40.45 -8.30
C ARG A 569 -22.97 -39.27 -8.89
N ASN A 570 -23.54 -38.39 -8.08
CA ASN A 570 -24.17 -37.15 -8.55
C ASN A 570 -23.18 -35.99 -8.41
N ARG A 571 -22.49 -35.66 -9.50
CA ARG A 571 -21.42 -34.66 -9.55
C ARG A 571 -21.86 -33.21 -9.29
N SER A 572 -23.17 -32.94 -9.18
CA SER A 572 -23.70 -31.58 -8.95
C SER A 572 -23.77 -31.19 -7.47
N ASP A 573 -23.62 -32.13 -6.53
CA ASP A 573 -24.02 -31.91 -5.13
C ASP A 573 -22.85 -31.91 -4.14
N ILE A 574 -21.60 -31.84 -4.61
CA ILE A 574 -20.42 -31.83 -3.73
C ILE A 574 -19.78 -30.43 -3.73
N ALA A 575 -20.39 -29.54 -2.97
CA ALA A 575 -19.71 -28.40 -2.38
C ALA A 575 -20.02 -28.42 -0.88
N LEU A 576 -19.34 -29.30 -0.14
CA LEU A 576 -19.44 -29.43 1.31
C LEU A 576 -18.04 -29.37 1.89
N TYR A 577 -17.67 -28.23 2.45
CA TYR A 577 -16.45 -28.11 3.25
C TYR A 577 -16.71 -27.29 4.52
N PHE A 578 -16.18 -27.83 5.63
CA PHE A 578 -15.93 -27.27 6.98
C PHE A 578 -16.91 -27.57 8.13
N LEU A 579 -16.41 -28.43 9.03
CA LEU A 579 -16.12 -28.16 10.46
C LEU A 579 -15.19 -29.30 10.94
N CYS A 580 -13.89 -29.18 10.67
CA CYS A 580 -12.89 -30.05 11.27
C CYS A 580 -11.69 -29.19 11.64
N GLU A 581 -11.27 -29.24 12.91
CA GLU A 581 -10.10 -28.50 13.41
C GLU A 581 -8.79 -28.98 12.78
N ASP A 582 -8.80 -30.12 12.08
CA ASP A 582 -7.65 -30.69 11.39
C ASP A 582 -8.07 -31.25 10.01
N VAL A 583 -7.83 -30.45 8.98
CA VAL A 583 -8.22 -30.73 7.58
C VAL A 583 -7.45 -31.93 7.00
N ASP A 584 -6.21 -32.13 7.45
CA ASP A 584 -5.33 -33.17 6.93
C ASP A 584 -5.74 -34.56 7.45
N ALA A 585 -6.15 -34.64 8.73
CA ALA A 585 -6.69 -35.88 9.32
C ALA A 585 -8.01 -36.35 8.67
N LEU A 586 -8.85 -35.40 8.22
CA LEU A 586 -10.09 -35.72 7.52
C LEU A 586 -9.82 -36.23 6.10
N HIS A 587 -8.93 -35.54 5.37
CA HIS A 587 -8.51 -35.95 4.03
C HIS A 587 -7.91 -37.36 4.05
N GLU A 588 -7.08 -37.67 5.04
CA GLU A 588 -6.47 -39.00 5.21
C GLU A 588 -7.53 -40.10 5.47
N ARG A 589 -8.60 -39.82 6.25
CA ARG A 589 -9.70 -40.77 6.47
C ARG A 589 -10.55 -41.04 5.22
N PHE A 590 -10.76 -40.04 4.35
CA PHE A 590 -11.46 -40.25 3.08
C PHE A 590 -10.64 -41.09 2.11
N VAL A 591 -9.33 -40.80 1.99
CA VAL A 591 -8.40 -41.58 1.17
C VAL A 591 -8.30 -43.02 1.67
N THR A 592 -8.25 -43.23 2.99
CA THR A 592 -8.21 -44.58 3.60
C THR A 592 -9.48 -45.40 3.32
N ASN A 593 -10.62 -44.73 3.08
CA ASN A 593 -11.88 -45.37 2.70
C ASN A 593 -12.13 -45.37 1.16
N GLY A 594 -11.11 -45.05 0.36
CA GLY A 594 -11.13 -45.18 -1.10
C GLY A 594 -11.71 -43.99 -1.87
N VAL A 595 -11.78 -42.80 -1.25
CA VAL A 595 -12.33 -41.57 -1.86
C VAL A 595 -11.23 -40.51 -1.98
N ASP A 596 -10.98 -40.01 -3.19
CA ASP A 596 -9.98 -38.98 -3.50
C ASP A 596 -10.63 -37.59 -3.60
N LEU A 597 -10.12 -36.60 -2.84
CA LEU A 597 -10.66 -35.22 -2.76
C LEU A 597 -9.55 -34.20 -3.03
N GLN A 598 -9.70 -33.32 -4.03
CA GLN A 598 -8.74 -32.24 -4.33
C GLN A 598 -9.09 -30.95 -3.52
N PRO A 599 -8.15 -30.22 -2.89
CA PRO A 599 -8.46 -28.99 -2.10
C PRO A 599 -8.13 -27.66 -2.83
N PRO A 600 -8.56 -26.45 -2.36
CA PRO A 600 -9.87 -26.04 -1.79
C PRO A 600 -10.34 -24.59 -2.16
N PHE A 601 -11.59 -24.21 -1.83
CA PHE A 601 -12.05 -22.81 -1.60
C PHE A 601 -12.93 -22.75 -0.33
N VAL A 602 -12.82 -21.69 0.47
CA VAL A 602 -13.52 -21.49 1.77
C VAL A 602 -14.24 -20.12 1.79
N ALA A 603 -15.46 -20.05 2.32
CA ALA A 603 -16.11 -18.79 2.74
C ALA A 603 -17.18 -19.03 3.85
N PHE A 604 -17.27 -18.12 4.85
CA PHE A 604 -18.19 -18.16 5.99
C PHE A 604 -19.18 -16.97 5.94
N TYR A 605 -20.49 -17.17 6.23
CA TYR A 605 -21.44 -16.06 6.50
C TYR A 605 -22.63 -16.44 7.42
N GLY A 606 -22.81 -15.71 8.54
CA GLY A 606 -23.96 -14.80 8.67
C GLY A 606 -25.26 -15.19 9.40
N MET A 607 -25.30 -16.05 10.43
CA MET A 607 -26.50 -16.18 11.29
C MET A 607 -26.20 -16.13 12.80
N LYS A 608 -27.12 -15.54 13.59
CA LYS A 608 -27.01 -15.41 15.07
C LYS A 608 -27.69 -16.54 15.85
N GLN A 609 -28.77 -17.15 15.35
CA GLN A 609 -29.48 -18.24 16.06
C GLN A 609 -30.31 -19.13 15.12
N LEU A 610 -30.43 -20.44 15.43
CA LEU A 610 -31.18 -21.46 14.67
C LEU A 610 -32.08 -22.31 15.59
N GLU A 611 -33.27 -22.72 15.14
CA GLU A 611 -34.20 -23.61 15.86
C GLU A 611 -34.57 -24.85 15.02
N VAL A 612 -34.42 -26.07 15.57
CA VAL A 612 -34.71 -27.36 14.91
C VAL A 612 -35.63 -28.22 15.78
N ARG A 613 -36.50 -29.04 15.17
CA ARG A 613 -37.36 -30.00 15.89
C ARG A 613 -37.04 -31.45 15.56
N ASP A 614 -36.94 -32.26 16.60
CA ASP A 614 -36.70 -33.70 16.51
C ASP A 614 -38.00 -34.51 16.32
N PRO A 615 -37.93 -35.83 16.06
CA PRO A 615 -39.10 -36.68 15.82
C PRO A 615 -40.05 -36.82 17.03
N ASP A 616 -39.58 -36.52 18.24
CA ASP A 616 -40.37 -36.53 19.47
C ASP A 616 -41.01 -35.15 19.75
N GLY A 617 -40.77 -34.17 18.88
CA GLY A 617 -41.36 -32.83 18.92
C GLY A 617 -40.61 -31.83 19.81
N ARG A 618 -39.39 -32.16 20.27
CA ARG A 618 -38.56 -31.25 21.06
C ARG A 618 -37.90 -30.22 20.17
N VAL A 619 -37.75 -29.01 20.71
CA VAL A 619 -37.12 -27.87 20.05
C VAL A 619 -35.68 -27.74 20.53
N LEU A 620 -34.73 -27.65 19.60
CA LEU A 620 -33.31 -27.42 19.84
C LEU A 620 -32.93 -26.05 19.25
N CYS A 621 -32.47 -25.12 20.11
CA CYS A 621 -31.97 -23.82 19.68
C CYS A 621 -30.44 -23.78 19.74
N PHE A 622 -29.81 -23.21 18.72
CA PHE A 622 -28.36 -23.08 18.59
C PHE A 622 -27.99 -21.61 18.38
N GLU A 623 -27.08 -21.08 19.19
CA GLU A 623 -26.52 -19.72 19.06
C GLU A 623 -25.10 -19.79 18.49
N ASN A 624 -24.74 -18.82 17.66
CA ASN A 624 -23.40 -18.71 17.08
C ASN A 624 -22.42 -18.17 18.15
N PRO A 625 -21.32 -18.88 18.49
CA PRO A 625 -20.48 -18.52 19.63
C PRO A 625 -19.47 -17.38 19.38
N VAL A 626 -19.49 -16.72 18.21
CA VAL A 626 -18.55 -15.61 17.93
C VAL A 626 -19.05 -14.30 18.55
N GLU A 627 -18.88 -14.17 19.86
CA GLU A 627 -18.67 -12.91 20.57
C GLU A 627 -17.43 -13.06 21.45
N GLY A 628 -16.34 -12.40 21.07
CA GLY A 628 -15.11 -12.35 21.87
C GLY A 628 -13.87 -12.07 21.02
N ASP A 629 -13.44 -10.81 21.05
CA ASP A 629 -12.13 -10.24 20.68
C ASP A 629 -11.34 -10.87 19.52
N SER A 630 -11.36 -10.16 18.39
CA SER A 630 -10.13 -9.70 17.70
C SER A 630 -10.46 -8.59 16.72
#